data_AF-A0A392P3B2-F1
#
_entry.id   AF-A0A392P3B2-F1
#
_cell.length_a   1.000
_cell.length_b   1.000
_cell.length_c   1.000
_cell.angle_alpha   90.00
_cell.angle_beta   90.00
_cell.angle_gamma   90.00
#
_symmetry.space_group_name_H-M   'P 1'
#
loop_
_entity.id
_entity.type
_entity.pdbx_description
1 polymer ?
#
loop_
_entity_poly.entity_id
_entity_poly.type
_entity_poly.pdbx_seq_one_letter_code
_entity_poly.pdbx_strand_id
1 'polypeptide(L)'
;MAGLTAANKLYTSTASKDLFELIVVEGGTRIGGRINTSEFGGDKIEMGATWIHGIGNSPIHKIAQQTNSLQSSQPWECMDGNNNDESIITISEGGFHLQSSIVDPISKLFKCLMDYSQGKLTKESAKGEISSYYKIATKASSSSNFDSNKNLSIGSFLRQGLDSYFESMKEQEEVKGCEDWNNCNNWNKKLLQEAVFAMYENTERTYTSAGDLESLDYEAESEYRMFPGEEITIAKGYLSIIESIASVLPNGLVQL
;
A
#
# COMPACT_ATOMS: atom_id res chain seq x y z
N MET A 1 6.74 20.25 2.60
CA MET A 1 7.35 19.68 3.83
C MET A 1 8.85 19.92 3.90
N ALA A 2 9.68 19.26 3.08
CA ALA A 2 11.15 19.29 3.21
C ALA A 2 11.76 20.70 3.32
N GLY A 3 11.39 21.63 2.41
CA GLY A 3 11.89 23.00 2.44
C GLY A 3 11.52 23.76 3.72
N LEU A 4 10.27 23.60 4.21
CA LEU A 4 9.83 24.20 5.48
C LEU A 4 10.54 23.59 6.68
N THR A 5 10.76 22.28 6.71
CA THR A 5 11.51 21.62 7.78
C THR A 5 12.96 22.10 7.82
N ALA A 6 13.61 22.21 6.66
CA ALA A 6 14.96 22.76 6.55
C ALA A 6 15.00 24.22 7.05
N ALA A 7 14.07 25.06 6.59
CA ALA A 7 13.97 26.45 7.03
C ALA A 7 13.73 26.57 8.54
N ASN A 8 12.81 25.78 9.09
CA ASN A 8 12.55 25.71 10.53
C ASN A 8 13.84 25.37 11.30
N LYS A 9 14.57 24.35 10.85
CA LYS A 9 15.81 23.91 11.52
C LYS A 9 16.93 24.94 11.41
N LEU A 10 17.10 25.57 10.26
CA LEU A 10 18.07 26.64 10.07
C LEU A 10 17.71 27.85 10.94
N TYR A 11 16.46 28.30 10.91
CA TYR A 11 16.00 29.46 11.67
C TYR A 11 16.11 29.26 13.19
N THR A 12 15.84 28.06 13.70
CA THR A 12 15.91 27.74 15.14
C THR A 12 17.31 27.43 15.64
N SER A 13 18.29 27.27 14.75
CA SER A 13 19.69 27.10 15.14
C SER A 13 20.27 28.41 15.70
N THR A 14 20.97 28.34 16.83
CA THR A 14 21.48 29.51 17.58
C THR A 14 22.46 30.41 16.81
N ALA A 15 23.03 29.95 15.70
CA ALA A 15 24.03 30.69 14.92
C ALA A 15 23.54 31.18 13.55
N SER A 16 22.29 30.88 13.14
CA SER A 16 21.90 31.06 11.73
C SER A 16 21.71 32.51 11.29
N LYS A 17 21.22 33.37 12.20
CA LYS A 17 20.88 34.77 11.87
C LYS A 17 22.09 35.62 11.45
N ASP A 18 23.27 35.27 11.94
CA ASP A 18 24.50 36.00 11.65
C ASP A 18 25.28 35.41 10.45
N LEU A 19 24.88 34.24 9.96
CA LEU A 19 25.59 33.51 8.90
C LEU A 19 25.01 33.74 7.51
N PHE A 20 23.68 33.81 7.39
CA PHE A 20 23.01 34.03 6.11
C PHE A 20 21.57 34.53 6.30
N GLU A 21 21.07 35.21 5.28
CA GLU A 21 19.65 35.52 5.15
C GLU A 21 18.89 34.30 4.63
N LEU A 22 17.76 33.98 5.26
CA LEU A 22 16.94 32.81 4.91
C LEU A 22 15.59 33.27 4.36
N ILE A 23 15.28 32.84 3.14
CA ILE A 23 13.97 33.01 2.49
C ILE A 23 13.56 31.67 1.88
N VAL A 24 12.28 31.32 1.98
CA VAL A 24 11.69 30.18 1.27
C VAL A 24 10.78 30.73 0.19
N VAL A 25 11.02 30.33 -1.07
CA VAL A 25 10.15 30.69 -2.20
C VAL A 25 9.35 29.46 -2.61
N GLU A 26 8.04 29.54 -2.47
CA GLU A 26 7.06 28.55 -2.91
C GLU A 26 6.50 28.99 -4.27
N GLY A 27 6.41 28.05 -5.22
CA GLY A 27 5.94 28.35 -6.58
C GLY A 27 4.41 28.31 -6.72
N GLY A 28 3.71 27.82 -5.70
CA GLY A 28 2.27 27.76 -5.63
C GLY A 28 1.67 28.75 -4.63
N THR A 29 0.34 28.85 -4.64
CA THR A 29 -0.40 29.81 -3.79
C THR A 29 -0.60 29.33 -2.35
N ARG A 30 0.08 28.26 -1.92
CA ARG A 30 -0.04 27.69 -0.57
C ARG A 30 1.22 26.92 -0.20
N ILE A 31 1.51 26.86 1.09
CA ILE A 31 2.50 25.94 1.65
C ILE A 31 2.05 24.47 1.58
N GLY A 32 2.99 23.54 1.69
CA GLY A 32 2.72 22.10 1.81
C GLY A 32 3.13 21.27 0.59
N GLY A 33 3.16 21.86 -0.60
CA GLY A 33 3.55 21.18 -1.84
C GLY A 33 2.59 20.02 -2.17
N ARG A 34 3.07 18.77 -2.12
CA ARG A 34 2.27 17.55 -2.33
C ARG A 34 1.40 17.15 -1.14
N ILE A 35 1.44 17.89 -0.04
CA ILE A 35 0.54 17.69 1.10
C ILE A 35 -0.60 18.70 0.98
N ASN A 36 -1.83 18.21 0.93
CA ASN A 36 -2.99 19.04 0.62
C ASN A 36 -4.27 18.50 1.24
N THR A 37 -4.59 18.98 2.43
CA THR A 37 -5.88 18.75 3.05
C THR A 37 -6.93 19.67 2.43
N SER A 38 -8.07 19.12 2.03
CA SER A 38 -9.22 19.86 1.51
C SER A 38 -10.52 19.46 2.23
N GLU A 39 -11.61 20.14 1.90
CA GLU A 39 -12.95 19.81 2.38
C GLU A 39 -13.84 19.47 1.19
N PHE A 40 -14.53 18.34 1.26
CA PHE A 40 -15.48 17.90 0.26
C PHE A 40 -16.72 17.33 0.93
N GLY A 41 -17.90 17.89 0.63
CA GLY A 41 -19.15 17.42 1.23
C GLY A 41 -19.27 17.63 2.74
N GLY A 42 -18.45 18.50 3.35
CA GLY A 42 -18.36 18.69 4.79
C GLY A 42 -17.34 17.77 5.49
N ASP A 43 -16.74 16.86 4.73
CA ASP A 43 -15.71 15.93 5.22
C ASP A 43 -14.33 16.42 4.84
N LYS A 44 -13.39 16.21 5.75
CA LYS A 44 -11.97 16.51 5.50
C LYS A 44 -11.32 15.36 4.75
N ILE A 45 -10.70 15.68 3.61
CA ILE A 45 -10.05 14.72 2.72
C ILE A 45 -8.61 15.13 2.42
N GLU A 46 -7.74 14.16 2.17
CA GLU A 46 -6.38 14.42 1.67
C GLU A 46 -6.32 14.24 0.15
N MET A 47 -5.90 15.30 -0.53
CA MET A 47 -5.64 15.30 -1.98
C MET A 47 -4.17 14.94 -2.29
N GLY A 48 -3.43 14.49 -1.29
CA GLY A 48 -1.98 14.33 -1.32
C GLY A 48 -1.50 13.23 -0.39
N ALA A 49 -0.61 13.55 0.56
CA ALA A 49 -0.20 12.58 1.57
C ALA A 49 -1.35 12.26 2.54
N THR A 50 -1.71 10.99 2.63
CA THR A 50 -2.89 10.52 3.36
C THR A 50 -2.51 9.85 4.68
N TRP A 51 -1.39 9.09 4.74
CA TRP A 51 -1.12 8.17 5.86
C TRP A 51 0.24 8.40 6.54
N ILE A 52 0.28 8.14 7.86
CA ILE A 52 1.51 7.93 8.61
C ILE A 52 1.71 6.42 8.59
N HIS A 53 2.66 5.96 7.80
CA HIS A 53 3.10 4.57 7.83
C HIS A 53 3.91 4.34 9.11
N GLY A 54 3.34 3.60 10.07
CA GLY A 54 3.95 3.28 11.35
C GLY A 54 4.15 4.48 12.28
N ILE A 55 3.32 4.56 13.32
CA ILE A 55 3.44 5.62 14.35
C ILE A 55 4.61 5.43 15.33
N GLY A 56 5.29 4.28 15.30
CA GLY A 56 6.42 3.97 16.16
C GLY A 56 7.61 4.90 15.92
N ASN A 57 7.91 5.75 16.91
CA ASN A 57 8.95 6.79 16.82
C ASN A 57 8.76 7.79 15.66
N SER A 58 7.55 7.93 15.12
CA SER A 58 7.26 8.84 14.01
C SER A 58 7.29 10.31 14.46
N PRO A 59 8.17 11.16 13.88
CA PRO A 59 8.18 12.60 14.17
C PRO A 59 6.86 13.29 13.77
N ILE A 60 6.21 12.80 12.73
CA ILE A 60 4.93 13.34 12.24
C ILE A 60 3.82 13.06 13.26
N HIS A 61 3.74 11.82 13.75
CA HIS A 61 2.80 11.45 14.81
C HIS A 61 3.02 12.30 16.07
N LYS A 62 4.28 12.53 16.47
CA LYS A 62 4.60 13.39 17.61
C LYS A 62 4.11 14.83 17.42
N ILE A 63 4.30 15.43 16.24
CA ILE A 63 3.80 16.78 15.94
C ILE A 63 2.26 16.78 15.97
N ALA A 64 1.61 15.75 15.42
CA ALA A 64 0.16 15.61 15.43
C ALA A 64 -0.41 15.56 16.86
N GLN A 65 0.27 14.86 17.78
CA GLN A 65 -0.08 14.84 19.20
C GLN A 65 0.08 16.24 19.84
N GLN A 66 1.23 16.88 19.63
CA GLN A 66 1.53 18.19 20.22
C GLN A 66 0.59 19.30 19.74
N THR A 67 0.05 19.17 18.53
CA THR A 67 -0.89 20.14 17.92
C THR A 67 -2.35 19.77 18.14
N ASN A 68 -2.63 18.69 18.88
CA ASN A 68 -3.97 18.12 19.03
C ASN A 68 -4.66 17.89 17.67
N SER A 69 -3.93 17.37 16.68
CA SER A 69 -4.41 17.13 15.32
C SER A 69 -4.98 15.73 15.09
N LEU A 70 -4.83 14.83 16.06
CA LEU A 70 -5.31 13.46 15.98
C LEU A 70 -6.82 13.32 16.25
N GLN A 71 -7.50 14.40 16.65
CA GLN A 71 -8.93 14.40 16.92
C GLN A 71 -9.57 15.63 16.28
N SER A 72 -10.74 15.44 15.69
CA SER A 72 -11.52 16.47 15.02
C SER A 72 -13.00 16.28 15.32
N SER A 73 -13.74 17.38 15.44
CA SER A 73 -15.21 17.36 15.49
C SER A 73 -15.83 17.28 14.10
N GLN A 74 -15.09 17.65 13.05
CA GLN A 74 -15.48 17.42 11.66
C GLN A 74 -15.14 15.98 11.28
N PRO A 75 -15.97 15.30 10.48
CA PRO A 75 -15.60 14.01 9.91
C PRO A 75 -14.35 14.13 9.06
N TRP A 76 -13.59 13.05 8.98
CA TRP A 76 -12.38 12.95 8.18
C TRP A 76 -12.26 11.55 7.60
N GLU A 77 -11.45 11.40 6.56
CA GLU A 77 -11.02 10.10 6.07
C GLU A 77 -10.35 9.29 7.20
N CYS A 78 -11.08 8.34 7.78
CA CYS A 78 -10.54 7.46 8.79
C CYS A 78 -9.89 6.26 8.10
N MET A 79 -8.73 5.85 8.60
CA MET A 79 -8.34 4.44 8.50
C MET A 79 -8.90 3.74 9.74
N ASP A 80 -10.21 3.58 9.82
CA ASP A 80 -10.76 2.54 10.68
C ASP A 80 -10.42 1.22 9.98
N GLY A 81 -9.27 0.64 10.35
CA GLY A 81 -8.97 -0.74 10.01
C GLY A 81 -10.25 -1.54 10.25
N ASN A 82 -10.80 -2.14 9.20
CA ASN A 82 -12.11 -2.75 9.24
C ASN A 82 -12.06 -3.88 10.27
N ASN A 83 -12.46 -3.59 11.51
CA ASN A 83 -12.13 -4.42 12.69
C ASN A 83 -12.87 -5.76 12.70
N ASN A 84 -13.71 -6.03 11.70
CA ASN A 84 -14.44 -7.28 11.52
C ASN A 84 -14.16 -7.87 10.15
N ASP A 85 -13.10 -8.68 10.06
CA ASP A 85 -12.75 -9.52 8.90
C ASP A 85 -13.95 -10.38 8.45
N GLU A 86 -14.82 -10.77 9.39
CA GLU A 86 -16.07 -11.52 9.14
C GLU A 86 -17.13 -10.76 8.32
N SER A 87 -16.97 -9.45 8.10
CA SER A 87 -17.92 -8.61 7.35
C SER A 87 -17.49 -8.27 5.93
N ILE A 88 -16.29 -8.69 5.50
CA ILE A 88 -15.78 -8.37 4.17
C ILE A 88 -16.53 -9.19 3.12
N ILE A 89 -17.26 -8.48 2.25
CA ILE A 89 -17.94 -9.07 1.10
C ILE A 89 -17.21 -8.68 -0.18
N THR A 90 -17.01 -9.65 -1.08
CA THR A 90 -16.50 -9.39 -2.42
C THR A 90 -17.67 -9.45 -3.40
N ILE A 91 -17.87 -8.39 -4.17
CA ILE A 91 -18.98 -8.26 -5.11
C ILE A 91 -18.41 -7.95 -6.49
N SER A 92 -18.91 -8.65 -7.51
CA SER A 92 -18.58 -8.39 -8.92
C SER A 92 -19.37 -7.20 -9.48
N GLU A 93 -18.94 -6.70 -10.64
CA GLU A 93 -19.74 -5.76 -11.42
C GLU A 93 -21.14 -6.34 -11.67
N GLY A 94 -22.19 -5.55 -11.38
CA GLY A 94 -23.58 -6.02 -11.46
C GLY A 94 -24.13 -6.65 -10.17
N GLY A 95 -23.36 -6.65 -9.08
CA GLY A 95 -23.89 -6.93 -7.74
C GLY A 95 -23.89 -8.40 -7.33
N PHE A 96 -23.23 -9.29 -8.06
CA PHE A 96 -23.16 -10.70 -7.68
C PHE A 96 -22.11 -10.91 -6.57
N HIS A 97 -22.56 -11.46 -5.43
CA HIS A 97 -21.74 -11.73 -4.25
C HIS A 97 -20.91 -13.00 -4.46
N LEU A 98 -19.58 -12.88 -4.35
CA LEU A 98 -18.67 -14.01 -4.49
C LEU A 98 -18.63 -14.83 -3.19
N GLN A 99 -18.66 -16.15 -3.32
CA GLN A 99 -18.47 -17.08 -2.21
C GLN A 99 -16.99 -17.12 -1.81
N SER A 100 -16.71 -17.35 -0.52
CA SER A 100 -15.34 -17.51 0.02
C SER A 100 -14.55 -18.62 -0.66
N SER A 101 -15.22 -19.66 -1.16
CA SER A 101 -14.60 -20.73 -1.96
C SER A 101 -13.96 -20.26 -3.28
N ILE A 102 -14.35 -19.09 -3.79
CA ILE A 102 -13.75 -18.43 -4.96
C ILE A 102 -12.61 -17.49 -4.52
N VAL A 103 -12.83 -16.73 -3.44
CA VAL A 103 -11.96 -15.63 -3.00
C VAL A 103 -10.77 -16.14 -2.16
N ASP A 104 -11.02 -16.97 -1.15
CA ASP A 104 -10.02 -17.38 -0.15
C ASP A 104 -8.79 -18.07 -0.77
N PRO A 105 -8.92 -18.97 -1.77
CA PRO A 105 -7.74 -19.58 -2.38
C PRO A 105 -6.83 -18.54 -3.03
N ILE A 106 -7.41 -17.52 -3.67
CA ILE A 106 -6.67 -16.45 -4.34
C ILE A 106 -6.05 -15.50 -3.33
N SER A 107 -6.77 -15.16 -2.26
CA SER A 107 -6.24 -14.37 -1.14
C SER A 107 -5.03 -15.05 -0.49
N LYS A 108 -5.16 -16.34 -0.18
CA LYS A 108 -4.07 -17.16 0.40
C LYS A 108 -2.89 -17.28 -0.56
N LEU A 109 -3.15 -17.51 -1.85
CA LEU A 109 -2.11 -17.58 -2.88
C LEU A 109 -1.33 -16.26 -2.95
N PHE A 110 -2.02 -15.12 -3.13
CA PHE A 110 -1.39 -13.82 -3.26
C PHE A 110 -0.55 -13.50 -2.02
N LYS A 111 -1.10 -13.71 -0.83
CA LYS A 111 -0.37 -13.54 0.44
C LYS A 111 0.89 -14.41 0.49
N CYS A 112 0.80 -15.68 0.11
CA CYS A 112 1.96 -16.57 0.10
C CYS A 112 3.02 -16.13 -0.91
N LEU A 113 2.62 -15.63 -2.09
CA LEU A 113 3.56 -15.10 -3.07
C LEU A 113 4.29 -13.86 -2.54
N MET A 114 3.57 -12.90 -1.95
CA MET A 114 4.16 -11.71 -1.34
C MET A 114 5.06 -12.04 -0.15
N ASP A 115 4.62 -12.93 0.75
CA ASP A 115 5.44 -13.37 1.88
C ASP A 115 6.71 -14.09 1.39
N TYR A 116 6.64 -14.80 0.26
CA TYR A 116 7.80 -15.44 -0.36
C TYR A 116 8.77 -14.41 -0.97
N SER A 117 8.29 -13.45 -1.75
CA SER A 117 9.13 -12.40 -2.35
C SER A 117 9.78 -11.49 -1.30
N GLN A 118 9.09 -11.27 -0.17
CA GLN A 118 9.60 -10.50 0.96
C GLN A 118 10.52 -11.31 1.90
N GLY A 119 10.80 -12.58 1.59
CA GLY A 119 11.65 -13.45 2.40
C GLY A 119 11.04 -13.86 3.77
N LYS A 120 9.74 -13.65 3.97
CA LYS A 120 9.00 -13.99 5.20
C LYS A 120 8.56 -15.46 5.22
N LEU A 121 8.35 -16.06 4.05
CA LEU A 121 7.91 -17.45 3.92
C LEU A 121 9.08 -18.40 3.61
N THR A 122 9.38 -19.32 4.53
CA THR A 122 10.39 -20.37 4.36
C THR A 122 9.76 -21.75 4.20
N LYS A 123 10.54 -22.71 3.67
CA LYS A 123 10.13 -24.11 3.52
C LYS A 123 9.66 -24.74 4.84
N GLU A 124 10.28 -24.40 5.96
CA GLU A 124 9.95 -24.92 7.28
C GLU A 124 8.64 -24.32 7.83
N SER A 125 8.35 -23.07 7.47
CA SER A 125 7.13 -22.37 7.86
C SER A 125 5.91 -22.78 7.01
N ALA A 126 6.14 -23.28 5.78
CA ALA A 126 5.10 -23.69 4.85
C ALA A 126 4.48 -25.06 5.18
N LYS A 127 3.43 -25.07 6.01
CA LYS A 127 2.70 -26.28 6.43
C LYS A 127 1.27 -26.33 5.86
N GLY A 128 0.73 -27.54 5.70
CA GLY A 128 -0.64 -27.74 5.20
C GLY A 128 -0.85 -27.17 3.80
N GLU A 129 -1.94 -26.44 3.59
CA GLU A 129 -2.26 -25.76 2.32
C GLU A 129 -1.17 -24.76 1.88
N ILE A 130 -0.43 -24.15 2.82
CA ILE A 130 0.65 -23.22 2.50
C ILE A 130 1.80 -23.94 1.77
N SER A 131 1.99 -25.23 1.99
CA SER A 131 3.03 -26.02 1.31
C SER A 131 2.81 -26.10 -0.21
N SER A 132 1.57 -26.16 -0.69
CA SER A 132 1.30 -26.13 -2.12
C SER A 132 1.56 -24.74 -2.71
N TYR A 133 1.16 -23.68 -2.03
CA TYR A 133 1.44 -22.30 -2.48
C TYR A 133 2.94 -21.97 -2.46
N TYR A 134 3.68 -22.48 -1.48
CA TYR A 134 5.14 -22.37 -1.46
C TYR A 134 5.78 -23.01 -2.69
N LYS A 135 5.33 -24.21 -3.10
CA LYS A 135 5.83 -24.85 -4.32
C LYS A 135 5.51 -24.02 -5.58
N ILE A 136 4.31 -23.44 -5.65
CA ILE A 136 3.92 -22.52 -6.71
C ILE A 136 4.87 -21.31 -6.76
N ALA A 137 5.13 -20.67 -5.61
CA ALA A 137 6.07 -19.55 -5.50
C ALA A 137 7.48 -19.94 -5.95
N THR A 138 8.00 -21.10 -5.54
CA THR A 138 9.33 -21.58 -5.96
C THR A 138 9.41 -21.85 -7.47
N LYS A 139 8.32 -22.34 -8.08
CA LYS A 139 8.24 -22.53 -9.54
C LYS A 139 8.25 -21.17 -10.24
N ALA A 140 7.46 -20.22 -9.77
CA ALA A 140 7.37 -18.87 -10.31
C ALA A 140 8.70 -18.13 -10.25
N SER A 141 9.42 -18.18 -9.12
CA SER A 141 10.73 -17.52 -9.00
C SER A 141 11.81 -18.13 -9.90
N SER A 142 11.63 -19.40 -10.31
CA SER A 142 12.58 -20.14 -11.14
C SER A 142 12.23 -20.13 -12.63
N SER A 143 11.05 -19.63 -13.02
CA SER A 143 10.50 -19.71 -14.38
C SER A 143 10.98 -18.57 -15.29
N SER A 144 12.23 -18.11 -15.11
CA SER A 144 12.86 -17.07 -15.94
C SER A 144 13.03 -17.53 -17.39
N ASN A 145 11.98 -17.32 -18.19
CA ASN A 145 11.99 -17.55 -19.62
C ASN A 145 12.89 -16.50 -20.32
N PHE A 146 14.02 -16.98 -20.85
CA PHE A 146 14.63 -16.63 -22.15
C PHE A 146 15.14 -15.21 -22.45
N ASP A 147 15.30 -14.31 -21.49
CA ASP A 147 16.09 -13.09 -21.73
C ASP A 147 17.03 -12.80 -20.56
N SER A 148 18.30 -13.18 -20.71
CA SER A 148 19.34 -13.16 -19.66
C SER A 148 19.70 -11.77 -19.12
N ASN A 149 18.98 -10.72 -19.55
CA ASN A 149 19.24 -9.32 -19.23
C ASN A 149 18.08 -8.60 -18.51
N LYS A 150 16.94 -9.26 -18.26
CA LYS A 150 15.85 -8.67 -17.47
C LYS A 150 15.77 -9.30 -16.09
N ASN A 151 15.92 -8.48 -15.06
CA ASN A 151 15.61 -8.87 -13.69
C ASN A 151 14.14 -9.27 -13.60
N LEU A 152 13.84 -10.25 -12.74
CA LEU A 152 12.47 -10.62 -12.39
C LEU A 152 11.80 -9.43 -11.72
N SER A 153 10.59 -9.09 -12.14
CA SER A 153 9.77 -8.07 -11.49
C SER A 153 8.79 -8.72 -10.52
N ILE A 154 8.28 -7.96 -9.56
CA ILE A 154 7.18 -8.43 -8.69
C ILE A 154 5.93 -8.75 -9.51
N GLY A 155 5.58 -7.91 -10.48
CA GLY A 155 4.44 -8.16 -11.37
C GLY A 155 4.55 -9.50 -12.10
N SER A 156 5.67 -9.74 -12.78
CA SER A 156 5.87 -10.97 -13.56
C SER A 156 5.96 -12.21 -12.67
N PHE A 157 6.56 -12.11 -11.49
CA PHE A 157 6.58 -13.19 -10.49
C PHE A 157 5.16 -13.55 -10.02
N LEU A 158 4.35 -12.55 -9.64
CA LEU A 158 2.98 -12.75 -9.18
C LEU A 158 2.13 -13.42 -10.25
N ARG A 159 2.25 -12.98 -11.50
CA ARG A 159 1.52 -13.57 -12.65
C ARG A 159 1.94 -15.02 -12.92
N GLN A 160 3.23 -15.31 -12.91
CA GLN A 160 3.73 -16.69 -13.04
C GLN A 160 3.23 -17.59 -11.89
N GLY A 161 3.09 -17.04 -10.68
CA GLY A 161 2.47 -17.73 -9.55
C GLY A 161 1.00 -18.05 -9.78
N LEU A 162 0.22 -17.09 -10.31
CA LEU A 162 -1.18 -17.30 -10.66
C LEU A 162 -1.35 -18.34 -11.79
N ASP A 163 -0.53 -18.26 -12.83
CA ASP A 163 -0.56 -19.23 -13.94
C ASP A 163 -0.26 -20.65 -13.44
N SER A 164 0.79 -20.79 -12.62
CA SER A 164 1.16 -22.07 -11.98
C SER A 164 0.06 -22.60 -11.06
N TYR A 165 -0.68 -21.72 -10.37
CA TYR A 165 -1.84 -22.11 -9.59
C TYR A 165 -2.94 -22.71 -10.47
N PHE A 166 -3.31 -22.05 -11.57
CA PHE A 166 -4.33 -22.57 -12.48
C PHE A 166 -3.92 -23.87 -13.16
N GLU A 167 -2.65 -24.04 -13.51
CA GLU A 167 -2.13 -25.33 -14.00
C GLU A 167 -2.35 -26.44 -12.97
N SER A 168 -2.02 -26.18 -11.70
CA SER A 168 -2.19 -27.17 -10.63
C SER A 168 -3.65 -27.56 -10.36
N MET A 169 -4.60 -26.66 -10.64
CA MET A 169 -6.04 -26.94 -10.49
C MET A 169 -6.54 -27.86 -11.61
N LYS A 170 -6.13 -27.62 -12.86
CA LYS A 170 -6.51 -28.48 -14.00
C LYS A 170 -6.05 -29.93 -13.80
N GLU A 171 -4.82 -30.12 -13.31
CA GLU A 171 -4.28 -31.44 -13.00
C GLU A 171 -5.10 -32.19 -11.93
N GLN A 172 -5.71 -31.47 -10.97
CA GLN A 172 -6.56 -32.09 -9.94
C GLN A 172 -7.94 -32.48 -10.45
N GLU A 173 -8.50 -31.73 -11.41
CA GLU A 173 -9.79 -32.03 -12.05
C GLU A 173 -9.71 -33.26 -12.95
N GLU A 174 -8.65 -33.38 -13.76
CA GLU A 174 -8.40 -34.57 -14.59
C GLU A 174 -8.32 -35.85 -13.76
N VAL A 175 -7.88 -35.75 -12.51
CA VAL A 175 -7.75 -36.87 -11.56
C VAL A 175 -9.07 -37.20 -10.84
N LYS A 176 -9.95 -36.22 -10.59
CA LYS A 176 -11.15 -36.39 -9.74
C LYS A 176 -12.48 -36.59 -10.48
N GLY A 177 -12.52 -36.39 -11.79
CA GLY A 177 -13.75 -36.50 -12.58
C GLY A 177 -14.56 -35.19 -12.56
N CYS A 178 -15.19 -34.90 -13.70
CA CYS A 178 -15.60 -33.58 -14.14
C CYS A 178 -16.87 -33.07 -13.42
N GLU A 179 -16.71 -32.17 -12.46
CA GLU A 179 -17.71 -31.13 -12.16
C GLU A 179 -17.33 -29.88 -12.96
N ASP A 180 -18.31 -29.18 -13.52
CA ASP A 180 -18.11 -27.98 -14.36
C ASP A 180 -17.62 -26.79 -13.52
N TRP A 181 -16.34 -26.83 -13.11
CA TRP A 181 -15.66 -25.86 -12.24
C TRP A 181 -15.81 -24.42 -12.72
N ASN A 182 -15.99 -24.24 -14.03
CA ASN A 182 -16.00 -22.93 -14.66
C ASN A 182 -17.34 -22.20 -14.51
N ASN A 183 -18.45 -22.85 -14.15
CA ASN A 183 -19.76 -22.19 -14.18
C ASN A 183 -20.23 -21.78 -12.78
N CYS A 184 -20.27 -20.47 -12.51
CA CYS A 184 -20.83 -19.90 -11.29
C CYS A 184 -21.92 -18.87 -11.66
N ASN A 185 -23.18 -19.29 -11.78
CA ASN A 185 -24.31 -18.41 -12.08
C ASN A 185 -24.05 -17.42 -13.24
N ASN A 186 -23.68 -17.94 -14.41
CA ASN A 186 -23.29 -17.20 -15.63
C ASN A 186 -21.89 -16.55 -15.60
N TRP A 187 -21.15 -16.65 -14.50
CA TRP A 187 -19.77 -16.19 -14.41
C TRP A 187 -18.79 -17.33 -14.61
N ASN A 188 -17.68 -17.02 -15.28
CA ASN A 188 -16.55 -17.94 -15.38
C ASN A 188 -15.72 -17.87 -14.09
N LYS A 189 -15.59 -18.98 -13.36
CA LYS A 189 -14.86 -19.02 -12.08
C LYS A 189 -13.40 -18.59 -12.21
N LYS A 190 -12.70 -19.01 -13.29
CA LYS A 190 -11.32 -18.61 -13.55
C LYS A 190 -11.23 -17.08 -13.73
N LEU A 191 -12.12 -16.48 -14.52
CA LEU A 191 -12.15 -15.03 -14.70
C LEU A 191 -12.45 -14.27 -13.40
N LEU A 192 -13.36 -14.80 -12.56
CA LEU A 192 -13.61 -14.23 -11.23
C LEU A 192 -12.35 -14.28 -10.36
N GLN A 193 -11.62 -15.41 -10.37
CA GLN A 193 -10.38 -15.56 -9.62
C GLN A 193 -9.25 -14.66 -10.15
N GLU A 194 -9.13 -14.48 -11.47
CA GLU A 194 -8.22 -13.51 -12.08
C GLU A 194 -8.56 -12.07 -11.65
N ALA A 195 -9.85 -11.72 -11.59
CA ALA A 195 -10.30 -10.40 -11.14
C ALA A 195 -10.01 -10.17 -9.64
N VAL A 196 -10.21 -11.19 -8.80
CA VAL A 196 -9.84 -11.15 -7.38
C VAL A 196 -8.32 -10.98 -7.23
N PHE A 197 -7.51 -11.66 -8.04
CA PHE A 197 -6.06 -11.48 -8.01
C PHE A 197 -5.65 -10.07 -8.42
N ALA A 198 -6.27 -9.52 -9.48
CA ALA A 198 -6.07 -8.15 -9.91
C ALA A 198 -6.43 -7.11 -8.85
N MET A 199 -7.46 -7.39 -8.03
CA MET A 199 -7.80 -6.55 -6.87
C MET A 199 -6.63 -6.49 -5.88
N TYR A 200 -5.98 -7.61 -5.58
CA TYR A 200 -4.81 -7.64 -4.70
C TYR A 200 -3.59 -6.95 -5.31
N GLU A 201 -3.35 -7.09 -6.61
CA GLU A 201 -2.29 -6.34 -7.30
C GLU A 201 -2.53 -4.82 -7.22
N ASN A 202 -3.78 -4.38 -7.37
CA ASN A 202 -4.14 -2.96 -7.25
C ASN A 202 -3.92 -2.43 -5.84
N THR A 203 -4.28 -3.23 -4.83
CA THR A 203 -3.97 -2.93 -3.44
C THR A 203 -2.46 -2.79 -3.25
N GLU A 204 -1.65 -3.67 -3.83
CA GLU A 204 -0.20 -3.61 -3.65
C GLU A 204 0.46 -2.44 -4.39
N ARG A 205 -0.06 -2.05 -5.54
CA ARG A 205 0.33 -0.79 -6.20
C ARG A 205 0.06 0.43 -5.30
N THR A 206 -0.98 0.38 -4.48
CA THR A 206 -1.31 1.45 -3.54
C THR A 206 -0.27 1.52 -2.42
N TYR A 207 0.08 0.37 -1.81
CA TYR A 207 1.09 0.32 -0.73
C TYR A 207 2.49 0.70 -1.21
N THR A 208 2.86 0.27 -2.43
CA THR A 208 4.19 0.55 -3.01
C THR A 208 4.26 1.88 -3.75
N SER A 209 3.13 2.55 -3.96
CA SER A 209 3.00 3.73 -4.83
C SER A 209 3.51 3.49 -6.27
N ALA A 210 3.50 2.24 -6.73
CA ALA A 210 3.94 1.86 -8.06
C ALA A 210 2.81 2.03 -9.09
N GLY A 211 3.10 2.64 -10.24
CA GLY A 211 2.15 2.67 -11.35
C GLY A 211 1.91 1.28 -11.96
N ASP A 212 2.92 0.43 -11.89
CA ASP A 212 2.90 -0.96 -12.37
C ASP A 212 3.84 -1.81 -11.50
N LEU A 213 3.39 -3.00 -11.10
CA LEU A 213 4.22 -3.96 -10.35
C LEU A 213 5.35 -4.54 -11.21
N GLU A 214 5.27 -4.43 -12.53
CA GLU A 214 6.37 -4.76 -13.46
C GLU A 214 7.59 -3.85 -13.28
N SER A 215 7.41 -2.67 -12.67
CA SER A 215 8.51 -1.73 -12.38
C SER A 215 9.25 -2.02 -11.07
N LEU A 216 8.71 -2.92 -10.23
CA LEU A 216 9.30 -3.27 -8.95
C LEU A 216 10.25 -4.45 -9.12
N ASP A 217 11.49 -4.28 -8.68
CA ASP A 217 12.51 -5.33 -8.72
C ASP A 217 12.21 -6.40 -7.68
N TYR A 218 12.20 -7.66 -8.11
CA TYR A 218 11.85 -8.79 -7.26
C TYR A 218 12.83 -9.00 -6.10
N GLU A 219 14.14 -8.83 -6.34
CA GLU A 219 15.15 -9.06 -5.31
C GLU A 219 15.10 -7.96 -4.23
N ALA A 220 14.88 -6.71 -4.67
CA ALA A 220 14.75 -5.57 -3.78
C ALA A 220 13.53 -5.64 -2.85
N GLU A 221 12.48 -6.37 -3.23
CA GLU A 221 11.28 -6.55 -2.40
C GLU A 221 11.59 -7.24 -1.06
N SER A 222 12.60 -8.11 -1.01
CA SER A 222 13.06 -8.73 0.25
C SER A 222 13.68 -7.74 1.24
N GLU A 223 14.09 -6.57 0.77
CA GLU A 223 14.59 -5.46 1.60
C GLU A 223 13.47 -4.57 2.13
N TYR A 224 12.24 -4.73 1.63
CA TYR A 224 11.09 -3.92 2.04
C TYR A 224 10.79 -4.10 3.53
N ARG A 225 10.69 -2.98 4.25
CA ARG A 225 10.41 -2.97 5.69
C ARG A 225 9.29 -1.98 5.98
N MET A 226 8.25 -2.48 6.64
CA MET A 226 7.21 -1.64 7.22
C MET A 226 7.78 -0.85 8.40
N PHE A 227 7.39 0.41 8.51
CA PHE A 227 7.62 1.18 9.71
C PHE A 227 6.82 0.59 10.88
N PRO A 228 7.38 0.55 12.10
CA PRO A 228 6.72 -0.08 13.24
C PRO A 228 5.52 0.74 13.73
N GLY A 229 4.53 0.06 14.29
CA GLY A 229 3.33 0.67 14.86
C GLY A 229 2.16 0.72 13.88
N GLU A 230 1.02 1.20 14.36
CA GLU A 230 -0.19 1.35 13.55
C GLU A 230 0.00 2.39 12.45
N GLU A 231 -0.73 2.22 11.35
CA GLU A 231 -0.88 3.22 10.31
C GLU A 231 -2.13 4.04 10.60
N ILE A 232 -2.03 5.37 10.55
CA ILE A 232 -3.15 6.25 10.89
C ILE A 232 -3.27 7.43 9.92
N THR A 233 -4.47 8.01 9.85
CA THR A 233 -4.71 9.35 9.29
C THR A 233 -4.63 10.42 10.38
N ILE A 234 -4.49 11.69 9.99
CA ILE A 234 -4.51 12.83 10.91
C ILE A 234 -5.88 13.50 10.81
N ALA A 235 -6.65 13.49 11.90
CA ALA A 235 -8.04 13.96 11.88
C ALA A 235 -8.22 15.43 11.46
N LYS A 236 -7.24 16.30 11.76
CA LYS A 236 -7.23 17.69 11.28
C LYS A 236 -6.58 17.89 9.90
N GLY A 237 -6.10 16.81 9.29
CA GLY A 237 -5.37 16.76 8.03
C GLY A 237 -3.88 17.03 8.17
N TYR A 238 -3.09 16.55 7.21
CA TYR A 238 -1.63 16.69 7.19
C TYR A 238 -1.17 18.13 7.00
N LEU A 239 -2.03 18.99 6.46
CA LEU A 239 -1.74 20.42 6.39
C LEU A 239 -1.52 21.01 7.79
N SER A 240 -2.15 20.48 8.85
CA SER A 240 -1.91 20.95 10.22
C SER A 240 -0.46 20.74 10.68
N ILE A 241 0.20 19.69 10.18
CA ILE A 241 1.62 19.43 10.44
C ILE A 241 2.48 20.46 9.71
N ILE A 242 2.13 20.76 8.45
CA ILE A 242 2.81 21.78 7.66
C ILE A 242 2.70 23.16 8.31
N GLU A 243 1.50 23.53 8.77
CA GLU A 243 1.24 24.78 9.48
C GLU A 243 2.04 24.84 10.79
N SER A 244 2.08 23.76 11.56
CA SER A 244 2.88 23.69 12.79
C SER A 244 4.38 23.83 12.55
N ILE A 245 4.91 23.33 11.44
CA ILE A 245 6.33 23.52 11.09
C ILE A 245 6.57 24.97 10.66
N ALA A 246 5.66 25.54 9.87
CA ALA A 246 5.77 26.90 9.36
C ALA A 246 5.58 27.96 10.46
N SER A 247 4.80 27.69 11.51
CA SER A 247 4.47 28.66 12.56
C SER A 247 5.66 29.16 13.38
N VAL A 248 6.82 28.51 13.26
CA VAL A 248 8.08 28.93 13.91
C VAL A 248 8.81 30.00 13.09
N LEU A 249 8.50 30.10 11.79
CA LEU A 249 9.13 31.04 10.87
C LEU A 249 8.43 32.42 10.98
N PRO A 250 9.18 33.53 10.88
CA PRO A 250 8.59 34.86 10.90
C PRO A 250 7.76 35.11 9.64
N ASN A 251 6.75 35.98 9.79
CA ASN A 251 5.90 36.41 8.68
C ASN A 251 6.76 36.99 7.54
N GLY A 252 6.45 36.60 6.30
CA GLY A 252 7.19 37.03 5.10
C GLY A 252 8.47 36.25 4.82
N LEU A 253 8.91 35.33 5.68
CA LEU A 253 10.04 34.45 5.35
C LEU A 253 9.69 33.45 4.25
N VAL A 254 8.44 32.97 4.25
CA VAL A 254 7.89 32.14 3.18
C VAL A 254 7.14 33.05 2.21
N GLN A 255 7.61 33.10 0.97
CA GLN A 255 7.04 33.85 -0.15
C GLN A 255 6.27 32.87 -1.04
N LEU A 256 5.00 33.16 -1.31
CA LEU A 256 4.10 32.39 -2.18
C LEU A 256 3.97 33.05 -3.56
#